data_AF-A0A643IS21-F1
#
_entry.id   AF-A0A643IS21-F1
#
_cell.length_a   1.000
_cell.length_b   1.000
_cell.length_c   1.000
_cell.angle_alpha   90.00
_cell.angle_beta   90.00
_cell.angle_gamma   90.00
#
_symmetry.space_group_name_H-M   'P 1'
#
loop_
_entity.id
_entity.type
_entity.pdbx_description
1 polymer ?
#
loop_
_entity_poly.entity_id
_entity_poly.type
_entity_poly.pdbx_seq_one_letter_code
_entity_poly.pdbx_strand_id
1 'polypeptide(L)'
;EPHPQALLELLADAAPAADGQLPDTGVGLATERLLSSVFIASPSYGTRASSVVRVHADGTREMIERSFGPSGARLGEVSLVLPPG
;
A
#
# COMPACT_ATOMS: atom_id res chain seq x y z
N GLU A 1 8.95 -19.54 1.00
CA GLU A 1 9.07 -18.07 1.17
C GLU A 1 7.82 -17.39 0.62
N PRO A 2 7.37 -16.25 1.18
CA PRO A 2 6.19 -15.56 0.67
C PRO A 2 6.46 -14.98 -0.72
N HIS A 3 5.54 -15.23 -1.65
CA HIS A 3 5.62 -14.71 -3.02
C HIS A 3 5.32 -13.19 -3.02
N PRO A 4 6.12 -12.34 -3.69
CA PRO A 4 5.98 -10.89 -3.58
C PRO A 4 4.63 -10.36 -4.06
N GLN A 5 4.01 -11.02 -5.04
CA GLN A 5 2.66 -10.66 -5.49
C GLN A 5 1.61 -10.82 -4.38
N ALA A 6 1.67 -11.89 -3.59
CA ALA A 6 0.73 -12.10 -2.48
C ALA A 6 0.93 -11.03 -1.39
N LEU A 7 2.17 -10.58 -1.18
CA LEU A 7 2.47 -9.49 -0.26
C LEU A 7 1.92 -8.15 -0.77
N LEU A 8 2.01 -7.87 -2.07
CA LEU A 8 1.40 -6.68 -2.68
C LEU A 8 -0.13 -6.71 -2.60
N GLU A 9 -0.74 -7.90 -2.71
CA GLU A 9 -2.19 -8.08 -2.59
C GLU A 9 -2.71 -7.76 -1.18
N LEU A 10 -1.93 -8.08 -0.13
CA LEU A 10 -2.27 -7.66 1.24
C LEU A 10 -2.37 -6.14 1.39
N LEU A 11 -1.56 -5.39 0.63
CA LEU A 11 -1.55 -3.93 0.65
C LEU A 11 -2.68 -3.30 -0.20
N ALA A 12 -3.47 -4.11 -0.90
CA ALA A 12 -4.54 -3.63 -1.78
C ALA A 12 -5.92 -3.55 -1.09
N ASP A 13 -5.99 -3.80 0.23
CA ASP A 13 -7.25 -3.76 0.98
C ASP A 13 -7.82 -2.33 1.09
N ALA A 14 -8.91 -2.10 0.36
CA ALA A 14 -9.62 -0.82 0.32
C ALA A 14 -10.84 -0.76 1.26
N ALA A 15 -11.00 -1.73 2.16
CA ALA A 15 -12.12 -1.73 3.10
C ALA A 15 -11.95 -0.61 4.15
N PRO A 16 -12.90 0.34 4.25
CA PRO A 16 -12.89 1.30 5.35
C PRO A 16 -13.28 0.61 6.67
N ALA A 17 -12.75 1.11 7.78
CA ALA A 17 -13.16 0.68 9.10
C ALA A 17 -14.62 1.09 9.38
N ALA A 18 -15.30 0.35 10.26
CA ALA A 18 -16.63 0.73 10.72
C ALA A 18 -16.57 2.05 11.52
N ASP A 19 -17.61 2.87 11.45
CA ASP A 19 -17.65 4.19 12.11
C ASP A 19 -17.26 4.16 13.59
N GLY A 20 -17.70 3.15 14.34
CA GLY A 20 -17.40 3.01 15.76
C GLY A 20 -15.95 2.64 16.07
N GLN A 21 -15.14 2.33 15.06
CA GLN A 21 -13.71 2.05 15.18
C GLN A 21 -12.85 3.22 14.70
N LEU A 22 -13.46 4.25 14.11
CA LEU A 22 -12.74 5.43 13.64
C LEU A 22 -12.25 6.26 14.83
N PRO A 23 -11.03 6.82 14.75
CA PRO A 23 -10.59 7.78 15.73
C PRO A 23 -11.34 9.10 15.57
N ASP A 24 -11.29 9.94 16.61
CA ASP A 24 -11.73 11.33 16.54
C ASP A 24 -10.49 12.25 16.51
N THR A 25 -9.89 12.42 15.33
CA THR A 25 -8.69 13.26 15.16
C THR A 25 -9.03 14.72 14.85
N GLY A 26 -10.32 15.05 14.69
CA GLY A 26 -10.79 16.39 14.36
C GLY A 26 -10.89 16.71 12.86
N VAL A 27 -10.64 15.76 11.96
CA VAL A 27 -10.75 15.96 10.49
C VAL A 27 -12.15 15.71 9.93
N GLY A 28 -13.08 15.31 10.80
CA GLY A 28 -14.47 15.01 10.47
C GLY A 28 -14.68 13.60 9.91
N LEU A 29 -15.87 13.03 10.17
CA LEU A 29 -16.20 11.62 9.93
C LEU A 29 -15.96 11.15 8.49
N ALA A 30 -16.27 11.97 7.49
CA ALA A 30 -16.06 11.58 6.09
C ALA A 30 -14.58 11.39 5.75
N THR A 31 -13.71 12.26 6.28
CA THR A 31 -12.27 12.15 6.12
C THR A 31 -11.72 10.97 6.91
N GLU A 32 -12.16 10.78 8.15
CA GLU A 32 -11.76 9.63 8.96
C GLU A 32 -12.08 8.30 8.26
N ARG A 33 -13.29 8.17 7.69
CA ARG A 33 -13.66 7.00 6.87
C ARG A 33 -12.72 6.82 5.68
N LEU A 34 -12.46 7.88 4.93
CA LEU A 34 -11.57 7.83 3.77
C LEU A 34 -10.15 7.38 4.13
N LEU A 35 -9.63 7.82 5.28
CA LEU A 35 -8.27 7.54 5.71
C LEU A 35 -8.11 6.19 6.44
N SER A 36 -9.20 5.46 6.67
CA SER A 36 -9.20 4.25 7.50
C SER A 36 -8.79 2.96 6.80
N SER A 37 -8.76 2.94 5.46
CA SER A 37 -8.37 1.76 4.66
C SER A 37 -6.86 1.69 4.45
N VAL A 38 -6.31 0.48 4.27
CA VAL A 38 -4.90 0.28 3.88
C VAL A 38 -4.61 0.87 2.50
N PHE A 39 -5.53 0.68 1.57
CA PHE A 39 -5.47 1.22 0.21
C PHE A 39 -6.54 2.29 0.00
N ILE A 40 -6.12 3.55 -0.01
CA ILE A 40 -7.04 4.69 -0.16
C ILE A 40 -7.15 5.03 -1.65
N ALA A 41 -8.36 4.96 -2.19
CA ALA A 41 -8.65 5.34 -3.58
C ALA A 41 -9.68 6.48 -3.62
N SER A 42 -9.23 7.69 -3.94
CA SER A 42 -10.12 8.82 -4.23
C SER A 42 -9.56 9.73 -5.33
N PRO A 43 -10.36 10.65 -5.89
CA PRO A 43 -9.90 11.55 -6.94
C PRO A 43 -8.79 12.51 -6.51
N SER A 44 -8.77 12.94 -5.23
CA SER A 44 -7.90 14.02 -4.74
C SER A 44 -6.87 13.59 -3.68
N TYR A 45 -7.05 12.43 -3.05
CA TYR A 45 -6.13 11.87 -2.06
C TYR A 45 -6.15 10.33 -2.10
N GLY A 46 -4.98 9.69 -2.04
CA GLY A 46 -4.94 8.23 -2.05
C GLY A 46 -3.55 7.63 -1.99
N THR A 47 -3.51 6.30 -1.94
CA THR A 47 -2.27 5.51 -1.94
C THR A 47 -1.55 5.73 -3.27
N ARG A 48 -0.34 6.28 -3.20
CA ARG A 48 0.50 6.55 -4.39
C ARG A 48 1.32 5.34 -4.81
N ALA A 49 1.70 4.50 -3.85
CA ALA A 49 2.51 3.32 -4.09
C ALA A 49 2.28 2.24 -3.03
N SER A 50 2.50 0.99 -3.42
CA SER A 50 2.62 -0.16 -2.52
C SER A 50 3.96 -0.83 -2.80
N SER A 51 4.75 -1.06 -1.76
CA SER A 51 6.14 -1.53 -1.92
C SER A 51 6.37 -2.76 -1.05
N VAL A 52 6.98 -3.78 -1.63
CA VAL A 52 7.42 -5.00 -0.95
C VAL A 52 8.92 -5.06 -1.01
N VAL A 53 9.55 -5.20 0.16
CA VAL A 53 11.00 -5.43 0.29
C VAL A 53 11.21 -6.81 0.90
N ARG A 54 12.01 -7.63 0.24
CA ARG A 54 12.41 -8.96 0.73
C ARG A 54 13.91 -8.96 0.97
N VAL A 55 14.32 -9.40 2.15
CA VAL A 55 15.72 -9.58 2.52
C VAL A 55 15.94 -11.07 2.73
N HIS A 56 16.84 -11.65 1.94
CA HIS A 56 17.16 -13.06 1.97
C HIS A 56 18.30 -13.35 2.94
N ALA A 57 18.39 -14.60 3.40
CA ALA A 57 19.41 -15.02 4.35
C ALA A 57 20.85 -14.96 3.78
N ASP A 58 20.99 -15.09 2.46
CA ASP A 58 22.27 -14.91 1.75
C ASP A 58 22.69 -13.43 1.62
N GLY A 59 21.85 -12.52 2.12
CA GLY A 59 22.04 -11.09 2.02
C GLY A 59 21.45 -10.48 0.75
N THR A 60 20.94 -11.22 -0.23
CA THR A 60 20.28 -10.65 -1.41
C THR A 60 19.03 -9.85 -1.00
N ARG A 61 18.77 -8.70 -1.64
CA ARG A 61 17.53 -7.93 -1.43
C ARG A 61 16.75 -7.79 -2.71
N GLU A 62 15.44 -7.90 -2.62
CA GLU A 62 14.50 -7.61 -3.70
C GLU A 62 13.55 -6.51 -3.25
N MET A 63 13.22 -5.59 -4.16
CA MET A 63 12.18 -4.61 -3.95
C MET A 63 11.26 -4.57 -5.17
N ILE A 64 9.95 -4.63 -4.93
CA ILE A 64 8.93 -4.38 -5.95
C ILE A 64 8.07 -3.22 -5.46
N GLU A 65 7.90 -2.21 -6.30
CA GLU A 65 7.01 -1.08 -6.03
C GLU A 65 5.99 -0.94 -7.16
N ARG A 66 4.72 -0.88 -6.79
CA ARG A 66 3.59 -0.62 -7.69
C ARG A 66 3.08 0.79 -7.46
N SER A 67 2.98 1.59 -8.52
CA SER A 67 2.53 2.98 -8.44
C SER A 67 1.09 3.15 -8.90
N PHE A 68 0.41 4.13 -8.32
CA PHE A 68 -1.01 4.42 -8.55
C PHE A 68 -1.26 5.92 -8.75
N GLY A 69 -2.23 6.22 -9.59
CA GLY A 69 -2.73 7.55 -9.88
C GLY A 69 -4.08 7.82 -9.21
N PRO A 70 -4.77 8.90 -9.62
CA PRO A 70 -6.09 9.24 -9.11
C PRO A 70 -7.05 8.05 -9.16
N SER A 71 -7.90 7.94 -8.14
CA SER A 71 -8.86 6.84 -7.99
C SER A 71 -8.23 5.43 -7.95
N GLY A 72 -6.94 5.33 -7.61
CA GLY A 72 -6.23 4.05 -7.51
C GLY A 72 -5.83 3.45 -8.87
N ALA A 73 -5.82 4.23 -9.94
CA ALA A 73 -5.44 3.73 -11.27
C ALA A 73 -3.99 3.25 -11.27
N ARG A 74 -3.72 1.97 -11.58
CA ARG A 74 -2.35 1.44 -11.64
C ARG A 74 -1.57 2.13 -12.77
N LEU A 75 -0.44 2.75 -12.43
CA LEU A 75 0.41 3.48 -13.37
C LEU A 75 1.59 2.63 -13.85
N GLY A 76 2.17 1.81 -12.97
CA GLY A 76 3.31 0.99 -13.31
C GLY A 76 3.83 0.16 -12.14
N GLU A 77 4.94 -0.53 -12.40
CA GLU A 77 5.64 -1.34 -11.42
C GLU A 77 7.13 -1.33 -11.72
N VAL A 78 7.95 -1.21 -10.68
CA VAL A 78 9.41 -1.26 -10.75
C VAL A 78 9.88 -2.39 -9.86
N SER A 79 10.82 -3.20 -10.36
CA SER A 79 11.46 -4.29 -9.62
C SER A 79 12.97 -4.09 -9.60
N LEU A 80 13.56 -4.19 -8.41
CA LEU A 80 14.99 -4.04 -8.17
C LEU A 80 15.51 -5.26 -7.42
N VAL A 81 16.70 -5.73 -7.81
CA VAL A 81 17.43 -6.78 -7.09
C VAL A 81 18.82 -6.25 -6.76
N LEU A 82 19.17 -6.27 -5.47
CA LEU A 82 20.45 -5.81 -4.97
C LEU A 82 21.25 -7.02 -4.45
N PRO A 83 22.46 -7.26 -4.98
CA PRO A 83 23.30 -8.39 -4.56
C PRO A 83 23.85 -8.16 -3.15
N PRO A 84 24.29 -9.22 -2.43
CA PRO A 84 25.01 -9.17 -1.14
C PRO A 84 26.00 -8.00 -1.05
N GLY A 85 25.96 -7.26 0.06
CA GLY A 85 26.86 -6.14 0.32
C GLY A 85 28.24 -6.58 0.76
#